data_AF-A0A0G0TSM8-F1
#
_entry.id   AF-A0A0G0TSM8-F1
#
_cell.length_a   1.000
_cell.length_b   1.000
_cell.length_c   1.000
_cell.angle_alpha   90.00
_cell.angle_beta   90.00
_cell.angle_gamma   90.00
#
_symmetry.space_group_name_H-M   'P 1'
#
loop_
_entity.id
_entity.type
_entity.pdbx_description
1 polymer ?
#
loop_
_entity_poly.entity_id
_entity_poly.type
_entity_poly.pdbx_seq_one_letter_code
_entity_poly.pdbx_strand_id
1 'polypeptide(L)'
;MGGSFDIPVVVGIIGEDSGGAYYMSKNLEIERRFIVNDISDIPVNTDLPTKARLIQGYLPGSSFDGLQARVRYQLARQSNGQLAVTFSLNMKSGYGLTRTEIEIGLAVQQFNHLFRLCDRYVEKMRWKLGAYYQGGDGGLLPVVIEINEFAGRHDGLILAEIEFDFEEAEWKVLTLSETLSSMEYINKNMFVEKNVGVFIYSFVNYMFQVGFPVQYDQNLINVSILIGELLRLGVFSELSLHEDLIFGFYEGLVESCNPIHEKCVCLVFSKMISFNTLFFPLATMCISSFNEEESYIMCFEYLQALCMKCDDMGEDQIIPMIDLIHNVFQNEKRSLYNVSIWLLAFIIKKYPQVIDYSIKRSLFRITCLLVKSTDIEVVYIALQTLKYYFMNKQFQFEYVRKYLSTETILFDIEHIDTDISVVSIQVLGFLILQSEEFCNHLLSIGVLETIETGFVDFEILIKFCCIEFISKLLSVMPIQRVLCSSLIPMAFDMSDFSSSLGSIFLANYHEALICFISNGNREDLLLNLTNSGVVEKLEVLCSESNNVIADRILKTLLN
;
A
#
# COMPACT_ATOMS: atom_id res chain seq x y z
N MET A 1 -65.09 -21.70 19.93
CA MET A 1 -64.37 -22.97 19.72
C MET A 1 -63.83 -22.96 18.30
N GLY A 2 -62.54 -22.69 18.15
CA GLY A 2 -61.84 -22.68 16.86
C GLY A 2 -60.36 -22.85 17.14
N GLY A 3 -59.93 -24.09 17.33
CA GLY A 3 -58.52 -24.42 17.53
C GLY A 3 -57.78 -24.39 16.20
N SER A 4 -56.61 -23.76 16.17
CA SER A 4 -55.65 -23.93 15.08
C SER A 4 -55.19 -25.38 15.07
N PHE A 5 -55.35 -26.06 13.94
CA PHE A 5 -54.78 -27.38 13.73
C PHE A 5 -53.31 -27.22 13.36
N ASP A 6 -52.41 -27.56 14.29
CA ASP A 6 -51.04 -27.91 13.95
C ASP A 6 -51.07 -29.21 13.15
N ILE A 7 -50.72 -29.15 11.86
CA ILE A 7 -50.53 -30.34 11.03
C ILE A 7 -49.07 -30.77 11.16
N PRO A 8 -48.75 -31.89 11.82
CA PRO A 8 -47.38 -32.40 11.83
C PRO A 8 -47.04 -32.97 10.45
N VAL A 9 -46.13 -32.31 9.74
CA VAL A 9 -45.53 -32.87 8.52
C VAL A 9 -44.39 -33.80 8.94
N VAL A 10 -44.63 -35.10 8.90
CA VAL A 10 -43.59 -36.13 9.05
C VAL A 10 -42.99 -36.41 7.67
N VAL A 11 -41.73 -36.05 7.45
CA VAL A 11 -40.96 -36.46 6.25
C VAL A 11 -40.00 -37.58 6.63
N GLY A 12 -40.12 -38.71 5.94
CA GLY A 12 -39.32 -39.91 6.17
C GLY A 12 -37.89 -39.84 5.61
N ILE A 13 -36.97 -40.26 6.47
CA ILE A 13 -35.62 -40.85 6.33
C ILE A 13 -35.01 -40.95 4.93
N ILE A 14 -33.77 -40.43 4.80
CA ILE A 14 -32.71 -41.05 3.99
C ILE A 14 -31.43 -41.12 4.83
N GLY A 15 -30.90 -42.33 5.05
CA GLY A 15 -29.52 -42.60 5.48
C GLY A 15 -29.27 -42.70 6.99
N GLU A 16 -28.60 -43.77 7.39
CA GLU A 16 -28.42 -44.28 8.76
C GLU A 16 -27.53 -43.39 9.68
N ASP A 17 -27.78 -43.51 11.00
CA ASP A 17 -26.99 -43.05 12.14
C ASP A 17 -26.99 -41.55 12.53
N SER A 18 -28.17 -41.03 12.92
CA SER A 18 -28.36 -40.24 14.16
C SER A 18 -29.81 -39.76 14.26
N GLY A 19 -30.64 -40.48 15.03
CA GLY A 19 -32.04 -40.15 15.24
C GLY A 19 -32.25 -38.83 16.00
N GLY A 20 -32.29 -37.71 15.28
CA GLY A 20 -32.90 -36.47 15.72
C GLY A 20 -34.26 -36.31 15.04
N ALA A 21 -35.35 -36.36 15.81
CA ALA A 21 -36.67 -35.97 15.29
C ALA A 21 -36.68 -34.45 15.06
N TYR A 22 -36.80 -34.04 13.79
CA TYR A 22 -36.89 -32.62 13.43
C TYR A 22 -38.36 -32.18 13.52
N TYR A 23 -38.65 -31.24 14.42
CA TYR A 23 -39.94 -30.54 14.46
C TYR A 23 -39.86 -29.34 13.53
N MET A 24 -40.84 -29.19 12.64
CA MET A 24 -40.98 -28.04 11.74
C MET A 24 -42.28 -27.32 12.10
N SER A 25 -42.20 -26.11 12.65
CA SER A 25 -43.34 -25.20 12.82
C SER A 25 -43.30 -24.12 11.75
N LYS A 26 -44.44 -23.83 11.11
CA LYS A 26 -44.57 -22.77 10.10
C LYS A 26 -45.56 -21.72 10.61
N ASN A 27 -45.04 -20.57 11.06
CA ASN A 27 -45.86 -19.47 11.57
C ASN A 27 -45.75 -18.24 10.65
N LEU A 28 -46.88 -17.54 10.50
CA LEU A 28 -46.94 -16.18 9.95
C LEU A 28 -46.81 -15.22 11.13
N GLU A 29 -45.76 -14.42 11.18
CA GLU A 29 -45.53 -13.47 12.28
C GLU A 29 -45.74 -12.04 11.80
N ILE A 30 -46.49 -11.24 12.58
CA ILE A 30 -46.62 -9.78 12.41
C ILE A 30 -46.01 -9.13 13.65
N GLU A 31 -44.81 -8.57 13.52
CA GLU A 31 -44.04 -8.01 14.66
C GLU A 31 -43.90 -6.47 14.58
N ARG A 32 -44.02 -5.77 15.71
CA ARG A 32 -43.60 -4.35 15.85
C ARG A 32 -42.55 -4.19 16.95
N ARG A 33 -41.67 -3.19 16.80
CA ARG A 33 -40.54 -2.95 17.71
C ARG A 33 -40.57 -1.56 18.34
N PHE A 34 -40.22 -1.48 19.61
CA PHE A 34 -40.21 -0.25 20.41
C PHE A 34 -38.90 -0.15 21.18
N ILE A 35 -38.30 1.04 21.20
CA ILE A 35 -37.19 1.33 22.12
C ILE A 35 -37.77 1.49 23.53
N VAL A 36 -37.11 0.86 24.51
CA VAL A 36 -37.41 1.02 25.93
C VAL A 36 -36.26 1.79 26.57
N ASN A 37 -36.56 2.90 27.25
CA ASN A 37 -35.53 3.73 27.88
C ASN A 37 -35.00 3.11 29.17
N ASP A 38 -35.89 2.56 29.99
CA ASP A 38 -35.52 1.84 31.21
C ASP A 38 -36.34 0.55 31.34
N ILE A 39 -35.71 -0.54 31.76
CA ILE A 39 -36.40 -1.80 32.06
C ILE A 39 -37.47 -1.61 33.15
N SER A 40 -37.33 -0.60 34.01
CA SER A 40 -38.35 -0.25 35.02
C SER A 40 -39.65 0.29 34.43
N ASP A 41 -39.62 0.80 33.20
CA ASP A 41 -40.82 1.30 32.49
C ASP A 41 -41.75 0.15 32.08
N ILE A 42 -41.31 -1.09 32.24
CA ILE A 42 -42.01 -2.28 31.85
C ILE A 42 -42.83 -2.77 33.05
N PRO A 43 -44.17 -2.83 32.95
CA PRO A 43 -45.00 -3.30 34.05
C PRO A 43 -44.79 -4.80 34.28
N VAL A 44 -44.01 -5.15 35.30
CA VAL A 44 -43.67 -6.53 35.71
C VAL A 44 -44.84 -7.24 36.43
N ASN A 45 -46.08 -6.84 36.17
CA ASN A 45 -47.24 -7.25 36.96
C ASN A 45 -47.87 -8.57 36.50
N THR A 46 -47.14 -9.38 35.74
CA THR A 46 -47.59 -10.69 35.25
C THR A 46 -46.63 -11.79 35.71
N ASP A 47 -47.19 -12.99 35.88
CA ASP A 47 -46.51 -14.17 36.41
C ASP A 47 -45.08 -14.32 35.85
N LEU A 48 -44.12 -14.48 36.77
CA LEU A 48 -42.65 -14.52 36.58
C LEU A 48 -42.19 -14.50 35.10
N PRO A 49 -41.60 -13.39 34.60
CA PRO A 49 -41.13 -13.32 33.23
C PRO A 49 -40.21 -14.50 32.91
N THR A 50 -40.51 -15.22 31.83
CA THR A 50 -39.61 -16.27 31.36
C THR A 50 -38.36 -15.59 30.80
N LYS A 51 -37.24 -15.74 31.51
CA LYS A 51 -35.94 -15.16 31.16
C LYS A 51 -35.08 -16.17 30.41
N ALA A 52 -34.54 -15.77 29.27
CA ALA A 52 -33.63 -16.58 28.47
C ALA A 52 -32.41 -15.76 28.05
N ARG A 53 -31.21 -16.35 28.13
CA ARG A 53 -30.00 -15.81 27.50
C ARG A 53 -29.92 -16.35 26.09
N LEU A 54 -29.75 -15.46 25.11
CA LEU A 54 -29.69 -15.80 23.70
C LEU A 54 -28.34 -15.33 23.12
N ILE A 55 -27.68 -16.23 22.40
CA ILE A 55 -26.53 -15.91 21.55
C ILE A 55 -26.89 -16.38 20.15
N GLN A 56 -26.83 -15.50 19.16
CA GLN A 56 -27.24 -15.84 17.80
C GLN A 56 -26.35 -15.17 16.76
N GLY A 57 -26.15 -15.80 15.61
CA GLY A 57 -25.36 -15.30 14.49
C GLY A 57 -26.01 -15.62 13.15
N TYR A 58 -25.80 -14.78 12.14
CA TYR A 58 -26.31 -15.02 10.78
C TYR A 58 -25.28 -15.80 9.95
N LEU A 59 -25.75 -16.70 9.09
CA LEU A 59 -24.86 -17.36 8.14
C LEU A 59 -24.50 -16.39 6.99
N PRO A 60 -23.26 -16.42 6.48
CA PRO A 60 -22.85 -15.57 5.36
C PRO A 60 -23.78 -15.72 4.15
N GLY A 61 -24.06 -14.62 3.45
CA GLY A 61 -24.91 -14.62 2.26
C GLY A 61 -26.41 -14.78 2.53
N SER A 62 -26.82 -15.23 3.72
CA SER A 62 -28.22 -15.43 4.09
C SER A 62 -28.96 -14.13 4.43
N SER A 63 -28.66 -13.04 3.74
CA SER A 63 -29.34 -11.77 4.00
C SER A 63 -29.56 -10.93 2.75
N PHE A 64 -29.18 -11.50 1.60
CA PHE A 64 -29.55 -11.06 0.27
C PHE A 64 -30.81 -11.87 -0.12
N ASP A 65 -31.77 -11.21 -0.76
CA ASP A 65 -32.99 -11.84 -1.31
C ASP A 65 -34.08 -12.27 -0.32
N GLY A 66 -34.15 -11.65 0.86
CA GLY A 66 -35.28 -11.84 1.79
C GLY A 66 -35.29 -13.19 2.51
N LEU A 67 -34.29 -14.03 2.29
CA LEU A 67 -33.99 -15.21 3.10
C LEU A 67 -33.01 -14.83 4.21
N GLN A 68 -33.25 -15.32 5.42
CA GLN A 68 -32.49 -15.05 6.63
C GLN A 68 -32.21 -16.33 7.39
N ALA A 69 -30.96 -16.78 7.45
CA ALA A 69 -30.56 -17.99 8.18
C ALA A 69 -29.74 -17.62 9.42
N ARG A 70 -30.24 -17.98 10.60
CA ARG A 70 -29.67 -17.60 11.89
C ARG A 70 -29.46 -18.82 12.79
N VAL A 71 -28.24 -19.00 13.23
CA VAL A 71 -27.87 -20.04 14.22
C VAL A 71 -28.03 -19.44 15.61
N ARG A 72 -28.68 -20.16 16.53
CA ARG A 72 -29.03 -19.67 17.87
C ARG A 72 -28.65 -20.68 18.95
N TYR A 73 -28.10 -20.16 20.04
CA TYR A 73 -27.97 -20.79 21.35
C TYR A 73 -28.95 -20.11 22.30
N GLN A 74 -29.67 -20.90 23.10
CA GLN A 74 -30.57 -20.42 24.12
C GLN A 74 -30.35 -21.17 25.43
N LEU A 75 -30.24 -20.40 26.52
CA LEU A 75 -30.24 -20.89 27.88
C LEU A 75 -31.47 -20.32 28.61
N ALA A 76 -32.41 -21.17 28.97
CA ALA A 76 -33.67 -20.78 29.63
C ALA A 76 -33.99 -21.71 30.81
N ARG A 77 -34.74 -21.23 31.80
CA ARG A 77 -35.31 -22.10 32.83
C ARG A 77 -36.60 -22.74 32.31
N GLN A 78 -36.72 -24.05 32.46
CA GLN A 78 -37.95 -24.78 32.22
C GLN A 78 -38.96 -24.55 33.37
N SER A 79 -40.21 -24.94 33.14
CA SER A 79 -41.29 -24.86 34.14
C SER A 79 -41.00 -25.64 35.42
N ASN A 80 -40.17 -26.68 35.35
CA ASN A 80 -39.70 -27.46 36.50
C ASN A 80 -38.53 -26.79 37.27
N GLY A 81 -38.12 -25.58 36.88
CA GLY A 81 -37.03 -24.81 37.48
C GLY A 81 -35.61 -25.16 36.97
N GLN A 82 -35.45 -26.23 36.17
CA GLN A 82 -34.15 -26.63 35.62
C GLN A 82 -33.71 -25.75 34.47
N LEU A 83 -32.39 -25.59 34.30
CA LEU A 83 -31.82 -24.91 33.14
C LEU A 83 -31.79 -25.85 31.94
N ALA A 84 -32.33 -25.40 30.82
CA ALA A 84 -32.26 -26.07 29.54
C ALA A 84 -31.40 -25.25 28.56
N VAL A 85 -30.57 -25.96 27.83
CA VAL A 85 -29.78 -25.42 26.72
C VAL A 85 -30.34 -25.99 25.43
N THR A 86 -30.68 -25.11 24.49
CA THR A 86 -31.12 -25.50 23.16
C THR A 86 -30.26 -24.81 22.10
N PHE A 87 -30.12 -25.48 20.96
CA PHE A 87 -29.45 -24.95 19.79
C PHE A 87 -30.39 -25.10 18.59
N SER A 88 -30.50 -24.07 17.77
CA SER A 88 -31.38 -24.10 16.60
C SER A 88 -30.85 -23.31 15.40
N LEU A 89 -31.31 -23.70 14.22
CA LEU A 89 -31.19 -22.93 12.98
C LEU A 89 -32.57 -22.37 12.66
N ASN A 90 -32.68 -21.05 12.59
CA ASN A 90 -33.89 -20.33 12.24
C ASN A 90 -33.75 -19.80 10.82
N MET A 91 -34.64 -20.20 9.93
CA MET A 91 -34.72 -19.72 8.56
C MET A 91 -35.98 -18.87 8.39
N LYS A 92 -35.82 -17.56 8.21
CA LYS A 92 -36.92 -16.64 7.90
C LYS A 92 -36.92 -16.31 6.40
N SER A 93 -38.08 -16.26 5.76
CA SER A 93 -38.24 -15.78 4.39
C SER A 93 -39.38 -14.77 4.26
N GLY A 94 -39.19 -13.77 3.40
CA GLY A 94 -40.18 -12.70 3.14
C GLY A 94 -39.63 -11.29 3.41
N TYR A 95 -40.47 -10.28 3.12
CA TYR A 95 -40.12 -8.86 3.26
C TYR A 95 -41.17 -8.13 4.13
N GLY A 96 -40.76 -7.04 4.79
CA GLY A 96 -41.68 -6.22 5.60
C GLY A 96 -42.02 -6.83 6.96
N LEU A 97 -43.26 -6.60 7.40
CA LEU A 97 -43.82 -7.01 8.70
C LEU A 97 -44.23 -8.49 8.75
N THR A 98 -44.42 -9.11 7.59
CA THR A 98 -45.00 -10.45 7.45
C THR A 98 -43.94 -11.41 6.91
N ARG A 99 -43.58 -12.43 7.70
CA ARG A 99 -42.51 -13.38 7.36
C ARG A 99 -42.93 -14.81 7.66
N THR A 100 -42.38 -15.75 6.89
CA THR A 100 -42.43 -17.18 7.22
C THR A 100 -41.17 -17.51 8.02
N GLU A 101 -41.30 -18.14 9.18
CA GLU A 101 -40.17 -18.69 9.95
C GLU A 101 -40.24 -20.23 10.00
N ILE A 102 -39.07 -20.84 9.89
CA ILE A 102 -38.83 -22.27 10.10
C ILE A 102 -37.72 -22.41 11.13
N GLU A 103 -37.96 -23.10 12.23
CA GLU A 103 -36.97 -23.42 13.26
C GLU A 103 -36.60 -24.90 13.22
N ILE A 104 -35.30 -25.20 13.18
CA ILE A 104 -34.76 -26.56 13.14
C ILE A 104 -33.85 -26.75 14.36
N GLY A 105 -34.12 -27.76 15.18
CA GLY A 105 -33.24 -28.13 16.29
C GLY A 105 -31.86 -28.62 15.81
N LEU A 106 -30.80 -28.19 16.49
CA LEU A 106 -29.43 -28.58 16.21
C LEU A 106 -28.81 -29.34 17.38
N ALA A 107 -27.96 -30.32 17.08
CA ALA A 107 -27.01 -30.85 18.04
C ALA A 107 -25.91 -29.81 18.33
N VAL A 108 -25.28 -29.88 19.52
CA VAL A 108 -24.21 -28.95 19.93
C VAL A 108 -23.05 -28.89 18.93
N GLN A 109 -22.70 -30.01 18.32
CA GLN A 109 -21.62 -30.09 17.32
C GLN A 109 -22.00 -29.35 16.03
N GLN A 110 -23.25 -29.51 15.57
CA GLN A 110 -23.79 -28.80 14.41
C GLN A 110 -23.85 -27.29 14.67
N PHE A 111 -24.32 -26.89 15.85
CA PHE A 111 -24.29 -25.49 16.28
C PHE A 111 -22.87 -24.94 16.27
N ASN A 112 -21.91 -25.62 16.91
CA ASN A 112 -20.53 -25.15 16.97
C ASN A 112 -19.89 -25.01 15.58
N HIS A 113 -20.21 -25.92 14.66
CA HIS A 113 -19.72 -25.84 13.28
C HIS A 113 -20.34 -24.64 12.54
N LEU A 114 -21.67 -24.54 12.54
CA LEU A 114 -22.39 -23.46 11.84
C LEU A 114 -22.12 -22.09 12.46
N PHE A 115 -22.10 -21.99 13.78
CA PHE A 115 -21.85 -20.75 14.49
C PHE A 115 -20.45 -20.21 14.17
N ARG A 116 -19.43 -21.06 13.97
CA ARG A 116 -18.09 -20.60 13.52
C ARG A 116 -18.12 -19.91 12.16
N LEU A 117 -19.06 -20.27 11.29
CA LEU A 117 -19.22 -19.65 9.98
C LEU A 117 -19.91 -18.27 10.04
N CYS A 118 -20.59 -17.96 11.14
CA CYS A 118 -21.16 -16.63 11.34
C CYS A 118 -20.05 -15.59 11.51
N ASP A 119 -20.06 -14.58 10.64
CA ASP A 119 -19.18 -13.42 10.62
C ASP A 119 -19.52 -12.44 11.76
N ARG A 120 -20.80 -12.39 12.14
CA ARG A 120 -21.29 -11.51 13.19
C ARG A 120 -22.22 -12.24 14.16
N TYR A 121 -22.26 -11.78 15.41
CA TYR A 121 -23.19 -12.31 16.42
C TYR A 121 -23.80 -11.21 17.29
N VAL A 122 -24.90 -11.55 17.95
CA VAL A 122 -25.55 -10.71 18.95
C VAL A 122 -25.86 -11.57 20.16
N GLU A 123 -25.65 -10.98 21.32
CA GLU A 123 -26.00 -11.55 22.61
C GLU A 123 -27.05 -10.67 23.26
N LYS A 124 -28.08 -11.30 23.84
CA LYS A 124 -29.14 -10.59 24.54
C LYS A 124 -29.78 -11.42 25.64
N MET A 125 -30.26 -10.75 26.68
CA MET A 125 -31.23 -11.30 27.61
C MET A 125 -32.63 -11.00 27.07
N ARG A 126 -33.45 -12.05 26.94
CA ARG A 126 -34.84 -11.93 26.52
C ARG A 126 -35.79 -12.27 27.66
N TRP A 127 -36.77 -11.39 27.90
CA TRP A 127 -37.91 -11.66 28.78
C TRP A 127 -39.17 -11.77 27.94
N LYS A 128 -40.00 -12.76 28.27
CA LYS A 128 -41.36 -12.87 27.73
C LYS A 128 -42.35 -12.43 28.79
N LEU A 129 -43.21 -11.49 28.44
CA LEU A 129 -44.32 -11.03 29.27
C LEU A 129 -45.64 -11.27 28.54
N GLY A 130 -46.62 -11.82 29.26
CA GLY A 130 -48.00 -11.81 28.79
C GLY A 130 -48.59 -10.42 28.99
N ALA A 131 -49.29 -9.92 27.98
CA ALA A 131 -50.05 -8.68 28.01
C ALA A 131 -51.36 -8.85 27.23
N TYR A 132 -52.14 -7.77 27.13
CA TYR A 132 -53.36 -7.72 26.33
C TYR A 132 -53.38 -6.45 25.47
N TYR A 133 -53.92 -6.53 24.26
CA TYR A 133 -54.17 -5.39 23.37
C TYR A 133 -55.65 -5.34 22.98
N GLN A 134 -56.12 -4.19 22.49
CA GLN A 134 -57.50 -4.06 22.04
C GLN A 134 -57.63 -4.55 20.59
N GLY A 135 -58.48 -5.56 20.38
CA GLY A 135 -58.82 -6.08 19.05
C GLY A 135 -59.75 -5.14 18.28
N GLY A 136 -59.90 -5.39 16.98
CA GLY A 136 -60.72 -4.56 16.08
C GLY A 136 -62.22 -4.51 16.43
N ASP A 137 -62.71 -5.47 17.23
CA ASP A 137 -64.07 -5.51 17.77
C ASP A 137 -64.23 -4.84 19.14
N GLY A 138 -63.14 -4.28 19.68
CA GLY A 138 -63.09 -3.64 20.99
C GLY A 138 -62.80 -4.59 22.16
N GLY A 139 -62.68 -5.90 21.93
CA GLY A 139 -62.29 -6.89 22.95
C GLY A 139 -60.79 -6.84 23.31
N LEU A 140 -60.39 -7.43 24.43
CA LEU A 140 -58.97 -7.59 24.79
C LEU A 140 -58.45 -8.94 24.29
N LEU A 141 -57.40 -8.92 23.48
CA LEU A 141 -56.72 -10.10 22.97
C LEU A 141 -55.36 -10.27 23.66
N PRO A 142 -54.97 -11.50 24.04
CA PRO A 142 -53.68 -11.75 24.64
C PRO A 142 -52.55 -11.49 23.63
N VAL A 143 -51.42 -11.01 24.12
CA VAL A 143 -50.21 -10.81 23.32
C VAL A 143 -48.96 -11.11 24.15
N VAL A 144 -47.91 -11.57 23.49
CA VAL A 144 -46.59 -11.74 24.10
C VAL A 144 -45.72 -10.55 23.74
N ILE A 145 -45.12 -9.95 24.76
CA ILE A 145 -44.08 -8.93 24.61
C ILE A 145 -42.73 -9.61 24.86
N GLU A 146 -41.85 -9.57 23.86
CA GLU A 146 -40.46 -10.01 23.99
C GLU A 146 -39.56 -8.79 24.22
N ILE A 147 -39.07 -8.63 25.45
CA ILE A 147 -38.13 -7.57 25.79
C ILE A 147 -36.72 -8.11 25.64
N ASN A 148 -35.87 -7.35 24.99
CA ASN A 148 -34.50 -7.72 24.65
C ASN A 148 -33.54 -6.66 25.22
N GLU A 149 -32.76 -7.03 26.23
CA GLU A 149 -31.61 -6.26 26.70
C GLU A 149 -30.37 -6.82 26.00
N PHE A 150 -29.74 -5.99 25.17
CA PHE A 150 -28.59 -6.39 24.39
C PHE A 150 -27.31 -6.27 25.21
N ALA A 151 -26.34 -7.15 24.95
CA ALA A 151 -25.04 -7.17 25.62
C ALA A 151 -23.90 -6.83 24.65
N GLY A 152 -22.67 -6.70 25.19
CA GLY A 152 -21.47 -6.43 24.40
C GLY A 152 -21.44 -4.99 23.90
N ARG A 153 -21.20 -4.76 22.60
CA ARG A 153 -21.16 -3.39 22.05
C ARG A 153 -22.52 -2.67 22.06
N HIS A 154 -23.61 -3.43 22.26
CA HIS A 154 -24.97 -2.92 22.32
C HIS A 154 -25.50 -2.86 23.76
N ASP A 155 -24.60 -2.93 24.74
CA ASP A 155 -24.95 -2.76 26.15
C ASP A 155 -25.71 -1.44 26.38
N GLY A 156 -26.79 -1.51 27.15
CA GLY A 156 -27.73 -0.40 27.38
C GLY A 156 -28.84 -0.24 26.33
N LEU A 157 -28.81 -0.97 25.20
CA LEU A 157 -29.94 -1.00 24.27
C LEU A 157 -31.02 -1.98 24.76
N ILE A 158 -32.25 -1.49 24.92
CA ILE A 158 -33.41 -2.31 25.26
C ILE A 158 -34.48 -2.15 24.19
N LEU A 159 -34.94 -3.27 23.61
CA LEU A 159 -36.02 -3.30 22.63
C LEU A 159 -37.17 -4.20 23.09
N ALA A 160 -38.40 -3.70 23.00
CA ALA A 160 -39.61 -4.52 23.11
C ALA A 160 -40.11 -4.89 21.72
N GLU A 161 -40.24 -6.18 21.45
CA GLU A 161 -40.89 -6.73 20.25
C GLU A 161 -42.28 -7.24 20.67
N ILE A 162 -43.32 -6.85 19.92
CA ILE A 162 -44.72 -7.26 20.16
C ILE A 162 -45.22 -8.00 18.93
N GLU A 163 -45.71 -9.22 19.12
CA GLU A 163 -46.26 -10.09 18.08
C GLU A 163 -47.78 -9.94 18.02
N PHE A 164 -48.34 -9.60 16.86
CA PHE A 164 -49.77 -9.44 16.65
C PHE A 164 -50.32 -10.54 15.77
N ASP A 165 -51.61 -10.87 15.96
CA ASP A 165 -52.31 -11.87 15.13
C ASP A 165 -52.76 -11.29 13.78
N PHE A 166 -52.84 -9.96 13.65
CA PHE A 166 -53.29 -9.25 12.45
C PHE A 166 -52.66 -7.84 12.34
N GLU A 167 -52.60 -7.30 11.13
CA GLU A 167 -51.85 -6.06 10.83
C GLU A 167 -52.50 -4.81 11.46
N GLU A 168 -53.83 -4.79 11.55
CA GLU A 168 -54.64 -3.66 12.03
C GLU A 168 -54.71 -3.53 13.55
N ALA A 169 -53.98 -4.36 14.31
CA ALA A 169 -53.96 -4.28 15.76
C ALA A 169 -53.43 -2.91 16.26
N GLU A 170 -54.17 -2.29 17.18
CA GLU A 170 -53.77 -1.03 17.82
C GLU A 170 -53.17 -1.30 19.21
N TRP A 171 -51.91 -0.90 19.39
CA TRP A 171 -51.25 -0.91 20.69
C TRP A 171 -51.52 0.39 21.44
N LYS A 172 -52.25 0.32 22.58
CA LYS A 172 -52.58 1.49 23.42
C LYS A 172 -52.15 1.37 24.87
N VAL A 173 -51.55 0.24 25.27
CA VAL A 173 -51.45 -0.14 26.69
C VAL A 173 -50.14 0.31 27.34
N LEU A 174 -49.11 0.71 26.59
CA LEU A 174 -47.86 1.23 27.16
C LEU A 174 -47.47 2.59 26.58
N THR A 175 -46.94 3.47 27.43
CA THR A 175 -46.17 4.67 27.06
C THR A 175 -44.79 4.26 26.51
N LEU A 176 -44.77 3.47 25.44
CA LEU A 176 -43.57 3.18 24.68
C LEU A 176 -43.53 4.11 23.47
N SER A 177 -42.40 4.78 23.26
CA SER A 177 -42.19 5.55 22.03
C SER A 177 -42.03 4.58 20.86
N GLU A 178 -42.95 4.64 19.90
CA GLU A 178 -42.95 3.77 18.74
C GLU A 178 -41.79 4.12 17.79
N THR A 179 -40.88 3.17 17.60
CA THR A 179 -39.87 3.21 16.56
C THR A 179 -40.34 2.38 15.39
N LEU A 180 -41.32 2.89 14.67
CA LEU A 180 -41.69 2.32 13.38
C LEU A 180 -40.46 2.38 12.47
N SER A 181 -40.02 1.19 12.04
CA SER A 181 -39.30 0.94 10.79
C SER A 181 -37.92 1.59 10.57
N SER A 182 -37.25 2.18 11.56
CA SER A 182 -35.85 2.57 11.36
C SER A 182 -34.99 1.32 11.17
N MET A 183 -34.42 1.19 9.97
CA MET A 183 -33.62 0.05 9.54
C MET A 183 -32.49 -0.28 10.54
N GLU A 184 -32.01 0.72 11.28
CA GLU A 184 -30.93 0.62 12.26
C GLU A 184 -31.18 -0.39 13.38
N TYR A 185 -32.43 -0.55 13.86
CA TYR A 185 -32.76 -1.46 14.98
C TYR A 185 -33.32 -2.82 14.55
N ILE A 186 -33.18 -3.16 13.26
CA ILE A 186 -33.41 -4.53 12.79
C ILE A 186 -32.25 -5.38 13.28
N ASN A 187 -32.51 -6.56 13.85
CA ASN A 187 -31.48 -7.47 14.39
C ASN A 187 -30.25 -7.54 13.46
N LYS A 188 -30.42 -7.73 12.14
CA LYS A 188 -29.36 -7.76 11.11
C LYS A 188 -28.33 -6.61 11.19
N ASN A 189 -28.74 -5.42 11.59
CA ASN A 189 -27.90 -4.23 11.66
C ASN A 189 -27.26 -4.03 13.05
N MET A 190 -27.70 -4.76 14.07
CA MET A 190 -27.20 -4.72 15.45
C MET A 190 -26.17 -5.83 15.75
N PHE A 191 -25.44 -6.29 14.74
CA PHE A 191 -24.56 -7.45 14.85
C PHE A 191 -23.09 -7.08 15.01
N VAL A 192 -22.49 -7.46 16.14
CA VAL A 192 -21.07 -7.25 16.43
C VAL A 192 -20.24 -8.13 15.52
N GLU A 193 -19.25 -7.53 14.84
CA GLU A 193 -18.25 -8.33 14.14
C GLU A 193 -17.58 -9.24 15.16
N LYS A 194 -17.54 -10.55 14.89
CA LYS A 194 -16.66 -11.39 15.69
C LYS A 194 -15.27 -10.82 15.51
N ASN A 195 -14.58 -10.57 16.62
CA ASN A 195 -13.17 -10.18 16.61
C ASN A 195 -12.42 -11.08 15.61
N VAL A 196 -12.18 -10.54 14.42
CA VAL A 196 -11.61 -11.28 13.30
C VAL A 196 -10.22 -11.79 13.72
N GLY A 197 -9.54 -11.05 14.59
CA GLY A 197 -8.31 -11.46 15.27
C GLY A 197 -8.42 -12.72 16.13
N VAL A 198 -9.52 -12.94 16.86
CA VAL A 198 -9.69 -14.16 17.69
C VAL A 198 -9.99 -15.38 16.82
N PHE A 199 -10.71 -15.20 15.71
CA PHE A 199 -10.92 -16.25 14.73
C PHE A 199 -9.62 -16.62 14.02
N ILE A 200 -8.85 -15.63 13.55
CA ILE A 200 -7.55 -15.85 12.92
C ILE A 200 -6.57 -16.49 13.91
N TYR A 201 -6.49 -16.00 15.15
CA TYR A 201 -5.65 -16.58 16.20
C TYR A 201 -6.03 -18.03 16.48
N SER A 202 -7.32 -18.33 16.66
CA SER A 202 -7.81 -19.69 16.93
C SER A 202 -7.61 -20.61 15.72
N PHE A 203 -7.74 -20.08 14.50
CA PHE A 203 -7.51 -20.82 13.26
C PHE A 203 -6.03 -21.13 13.07
N VAL A 204 -5.14 -20.15 13.25
CA VAL A 204 -3.68 -20.35 13.18
C VAL A 204 -3.21 -21.31 14.27
N ASN A 205 -3.65 -21.13 15.53
CA ASN A 205 -3.31 -22.06 16.61
C ASN A 205 -3.84 -23.48 16.36
N TYR A 206 -5.05 -23.62 15.82
CA TYR A 206 -5.60 -24.91 15.43
C TYR A 206 -4.76 -25.55 14.31
N MET A 207 -4.34 -24.78 13.31
CA MET A 207 -3.47 -25.28 12.23
C MET A 207 -2.11 -25.77 12.77
N PHE A 208 -1.54 -25.11 13.78
CA PHE A 208 -0.30 -25.55 14.45
C PHE A 208 -0.50 -26.76 15.37
N GLN A 209 -1.57 -26.79 16.16
CA GLN A 209 -1.84 -27.88 17.12
C GLN A 209 -2.24 -29.20 16.45
N VAL A 210 -2.89 -29.15 15.30
CA VAL A 210 -3.39 -30.35 14.60
C VAL A 210 -2.28 -31.05 13.81
N GLY A 211 -1.09 -30.44 13.70
CA GLY A 211 0.06 -31.07 13.05
C GLY A 211 -0.25 -31.46 11.61
N PHE A 212 -0.47 -30.47 10.75
CA PHE A 212 -0.67 -30.76 9.32
C PHE A 212 0.58 -31.45 8.76
N PRO A 213 0.44 -32.67 8.19
CA PRO A 213 1.54 -33.24 7.42
C PRO A 213 1.80 -32.31 6.22
N VAL A 214 3.07 -31.94 6.07
CA VAL A 214 3.64 -30.92 5.16
C VAL A 214 3.57 -31.34 3.68
N GLN A 215 2.39 -31.76 3.21
CA GLN A 215 2.19 -32.25 1.83
C GLN A 215 1.15 -31.47 1.03
N TYR A 216 0.59 -30.36 1.54
CA TYR A 216 -0.36 -29.54 0.79
C TYR A 216 0.03 -28.06 0.78
N ASP A 217 1.00 -27.76 -0.08
CA ASP A 217 1.58 -26.44 -0.40
C ASP A 217 0.55 -25.34 -0.68
N GLN A 218 -0.58 -25.69 -1.27
CA GLN A 218 -1.62 -24.71 -1.64
C GLN A 218 -2.34 -24.10 -0.43
N ASN A 219 -2.45 -24.82 0.68
CA ASN A 219 -3.15 -24.31 1.87
C ASN A 219 -2.32 -23.25 2.59
N LEU A 220 -1.00 -23.41 2.63
CA LEU A 220 -0.10 -22.42 3.19
C LEU A 220 -0.09 -21.13 2.36
N ILE A 221 -0.05 -21.26 1.03
CA ILE A 221 -0.22 -20.14 0.09
C ILE A 221 -1.54 -19.40 0.35
N ASN A 222 -2.65 -20.14 0.48
CA ASN A 222 -3.96 -19.53 0.70
C ASN A 222 -4.06 -18.83 2.07
N VAL A 223 -3.44 -19.39 3.11
CA VAL A 223 -3.39 -18.78 4.45
C VAL A 223 -2.54 -17.52 4.43
N SER A 224 -1.38 -17.54 3.78
CA SER A 224 -0.51 -16.38 3.61
C SER A 224 -1.17 -15.27 2.79
N ILE A 225 -1.85 -15.61 1.69
CA ILE A 225 -2.64 -14.66 0.89
C ILE A 225 -3.75 -14.03 1.73
N LEU A 226 -4.45 -14.83 2.53
CA LEU A 226 -5.53 -14.38 3.40
C LEU A 226 -4.99 -13.42 4.47
N ILE A 227 -3.89 -13.78 5.15
CA ILE A 227 -3.22 -12.91 6.14
C ILE A 227 -2.80 -11.59 5.49
N GLY A 228 -2.24 -11.63 4.27
CA GLY A 228 -1.85 -10.44 3.52
C GLY A 228 -3.02 -9.53 3.16
N GLU A 229 -4.16 -10.09 2.74
CA GLU A 229 -5.38 -9.30 2.51
C GLU A 229 -5.95 -8.71 3.80
N LEU A 230 -5.93 -9.46 4.90
CA LEU A 230 -6.41 -8.98 6.20
C LEU A 230 -5.55 -7.83 6.73
N LEU A 231 -4.23 -7.91 6.55
CA LEU A 231 -3.31 -6.80 6.86
C LEU A 231 -3.58 -5.60 5.95
N ARG A 232 -3.73 -5.80 4.63
CA ARG A 232 -4.06 -4.73 3.68
C ARG A 232 -5.36 -4.01 4.03
N LEU A 233 -6.35 -4.73 4.53
CA LEU A 233 -7.66 -4.21 4.92
C LEU A 233 -7.65 -3.51 6.29
N GLY A 234 -6.51 -3.42 6.98
CA GLY A 234 -6.41 -2.77 8.29
C GLY A 234 -7.06 -3.56 9.43
N VAL A 235 -7.41 -4.82 9.22
CA VAL A 235 -8.12 -5.64 10.23
C VAL A 235 -7.32 -5.78 11.54
N PHE A 236 -5.99 -5.65 11.48
CA PHE A 236 -5.10 -5.76 12.63
C PHE A 236 -4.78 -4.44 13.33
N SER A 237 -5.10 -3.28 12.75
CA SER A 237 -4.84 -1.98 13.41
C SER A 237 -5.72 -1.73 14.64
N GLU A 238 -6.81 -2.48 14.80
CA GLU A 238 -7.73 -2.40 15.95
C GLU A 238 -7.43 -3.45 17.05
N LEU A 239 -6.52 -4.38 16.79
CA LEU A 239 -6.15 -5.43 17.73
C LEU A 239 -4.86 -5.05 18.43
N SER A 240 -4.92 -4.85 19.75
CA SER A 240 -3.75 -4.73 20.65
C SER A 240 -2.91 -6.02 20.75
N LEU A 241 -3.09 -6.96 19.83
CA LEU A 241 -2.31 -8.19 19.70
C LEU A 241 -1.01 -7.89 18.96
N HIS A 242 -0.07 -7.40 19.78
CA HIS A 242 1.38 -7.47 19.73
C HIS A 242 2.04 -7.94 18.42
N GLU A 243 2.87 -7.02 17.90
CA GLU A 243 4.08 -7.21 17.09
C GLU A 243 4.72 -8.60 17.20
N ASP A 244 4.88 -9.10 18.42
CA ASP A 244 5.49 -10.39 18.76
C ASP A 244 4.78 -11.61 18.13
N LEU A 245 3.46 -11.54 17.92
CA LEU A 245 2.70 -12.66 17.35
C LEU A 245 2.86 -12.76 15.84
N ILE A 246 2.88 -11.60 15.17
CA ILE A 246 3.20 -11.50 13.75
C ILE A 246 4.64 -11.97 13.57
N PHE A 247 5.57 -11.45 14.38
CA PHE A 247 6.98 -11.83 14.34
C PHE A 247 7.19 -13.33 14.53
N GLY A 248 6.61 -13.94 15.58
CA GLY A 248 6.74 -15.37 15.85
C GLY A 248 6.12 -16.28 14.78
N PHE A 249 5.01 -15.86 14.14
CA PHE A 249 4.44 -16.60 13.00
C PHE A 249 5.40 -16.60 11.81
N TYR A 250 6.02 -15.46 11.53
CA TYR A 250 6.98 -15.36 10.44
C TYR A 250 8.31 -16.03 10.73
N GLU A 251 8.84 -15.93 11.96
CA GLU A 251 10.02 -16.69 12.37
C GLU A 251 9.81 -18.19 12.14
N GLY A 252 8.65 -18.74 12.55
CA GLY A 252 8.32 -20.15 12.30
C GLY A 252 8.19 -20.49 10.81
N LEU A 253 7.70 -19.57 9.98
CA LEU A 253 7.65 -19.73 8.52
C LEU A 253 9.05 -19.72 7.90
N VAL A 254 9.93 -18.81 8.31
CA VAL A 254 11.30 -18.67 7.82
C VAL A 254 12.16 -19.86 8.26
N GLU A 255 12.07 -20.28 9.52
CA GLU A 255 12.79 -21.43 10.07
C GLU A 255 12.40 -22.76 9.41
N SER A 256 11.22 -22.84 8.80
CA SER A 256 10.75 -24.07 8.13
C SER A 256 11.34 -24.32 6.73
N CYS A 257 12.18 -23.40 6.21
CA CYS A 257 13.06 -23.54 5.03
C CYS A 257 12.52 -24.36 3.83
N ASN A 258 11.28 -24.14 3.41
CA ASN A 258 10.72 -24.70 2.17
C ASN A 258 10.59 -23.59 1.10
N PRO A 259 11.06 -23.79 -0.16
CA PRO A 259 10.89 -22.84 -1.27
C PRO A 259 9.49 -22.25 -1.43
N ILE A 260 8.46 -23.03 -1.11
CA ILE A 260 7.07 -22.60 -1.21
C ILE A 260 6.71 -21.60 -0.11
N HIS A 261 7.32 -21.72 1.07
CA HIS A 261 7.17 -20.76 2.15
C HIS A 261 7.85 -19.42 1.80
N GLU A 262 8.96 -19.43 1.05
CA GLU A 262 9.58 -18.19 0.55
C GLU A 262 8.61 -17.38 -0.34
N LYS A 263 7.95 -18.04 -1.31
CA LYS A 263 6.95 -17.40 -2.19
C LYS A 263 5.73 -16.89 -1.42
N CYS A 264 5.26 -17.64 -0.43
CA CYS A 264 4.17 -17.22 0.45
C CYS A 264 4.53 -15.94 1.20
N VAL A 265 5.72 -15.92 1.80
CA VAL A 265 6.24 -14.79 2.58
C VAL A 265 6.34 -13.53 1.71
N CYS A 266 6.90 -13.64 0.50
CA CYS A 266 6.96 -12.52 -0.46
C CYS A 266 5.59 -12.00 -0.90
N LEU A 267 4.60 -12.89 -1.08
CA LEU A 267 3.23 -12.50 -1.43
C LEU A 267 2.52 -11.74 -0.30
N VAL A 268 2.71 -12.17 0.95
CA VAL A 268 2.16 -11.43 2.10
C VAL A 268 2.83 -10.07 2.23
N PHE A 269 4.15 -10.04 2.06
CA PHE A 269 4.93 -8.82 2.11
C PHE A 269 4.49 -7.78 1.09
N SER A 270 4.21 -8.18 -0.16
CA SER A 270 3.66 -7.29 -1.20
C SER A 270 2.35 -6.59 -0.79
N LYS A 271 1.58 -7.18 0.14
CA LYS A 271 0.31 -6.64 0.63
C LYS A 271 0.45 -5.83 1.92
N MET A 272 1.59 -5.92 2.61
CA MET A 272 1.90 -5.20 3.84
C MET A 272 2.52 -3.81 3.64
N ILE A 273 2.53 -3.27 2.40
CA ILE A 273 3.14 -1.95 2.07
C ILE A 273 2.62 -0.79 2.95
N SER A 274 1.52 -0.96 3.68
CA SER A 274 0.95 0.03 4.60
C SER A 274 1.52 0.06 6.03
N PHE A 275 2.36 -0.91 6.46
CA PHE A 275 2.85 -1.00 7.85
C PHE A 275 4.38 -0.80 7.94
N ASN A 276 4.81 0.43 8.30
CA ASN A 276 6.21 0.87 8.23
C ASN A 276 7.15 0.36 9.35
N THR A 277 6.66 -0.07 10.51
CA THR A 277 7.52 -0.27 11.70
C THR A 277 8.03 -1.70 11.91
N LEU A 278 7.27 -2.72 11.52
CA LEU A 278 7.59 -4.14 11.76
C LEU A 278 8.41 -4.82 10.67
N PHE A 279 8.43 -4.23 9.48
CA PHE A 279 8.81 -4.94 8.28
C PHE A 279 10.33 -5.02 8.09
N PHE A 280 11.05 -4.03 8.62
CA PHE A 280 12.47 -3.89 8.37
C PHE A 280 13.32 -5.06 8.90
N PRO A 281 13.13 -5.51 10.16
CA PRO A 281 13.82 -6.69 10.69
C PRO A 281 13.44 -7.97 9.94
N LEU A 282 12.18 -8.05 9.49
CA LEU A 282 11.62 -9.18 8.75
C LEU A 282 12.24 -9.33 7.34
N ALA A 283 12.38 -8.22 6.62
CA ALA A 283 13.09 -8.20 5.34
C ALA A 283 14.56 -8.62 5.50
N THR A 284 15.25 -8.15 6.56
CA THR A 284 16.64 -8.55 6.82
C THR A 284 16.78 -10.03 7.20
N MET A 285 15.87 -10.57 8.04
CA MET A 285 15.85 -11.99 8.40
C MET A 285 15.55 -12.91 7.21
N CYS A 286 14.64 -12.50 6.34
CA CYS A 286 14.30 -13.25 5.14
C CYS A 286 15.51 -13.41 4.22
N ILE A 287 16.29 -12.34 4.06
CA ILE A 287 17.45 -12.34 3.17
C ILE A 287 18.58 -13.24 3.70
N SER A 288 18.81 -13.30 5.00
CA SER A 288 19.79 -14.24 5.57
C SER A 288 19.38 -15.71 5.40
N SER A 289 18.11 -15.97 5.12
CA SER A 289 17.51 -17.32 5.16
C SER A 289 17.16 -17.85 3.78
N PHE A 290 16.92 -16.98 2.80
CA PHE A 290 16.57 -17.38 1.44
C PHE A 290 17.81 -17.74 0.62
N ASN A 291 17.75 -18.92 -0.01
CA ASN A 291 18.76 -19.39 -0.96
C ASN A 291 18.33 -19.17 -2.42
N GLU A 292 17.06 -18.90 -2.68
CA GLU A 292 16.56 -18.70 -4.04
C GLU A 292 16.67 -17.24 -4.51
N GLU A 293 17.16 -17.07 -5.73
CA GLU A 293 17.39 -15.78 -6.36
C GLU A 293 16.09 -14.97 -6.57
N GLU A 294 14.98 -15.64 -6.89
CA GLU A 294 13.65 -15.01 -7.05
C GLU A 294 13.21 -14.28 -5.77
N SER A 295 13.50 -14.86 -4.60
CA SER A 295 13.16 -14.30 -3.30
C SER A 295 13.89 -12.99 -3.02
N TYR A 296 15.17 -12.89 -3.45
CA TYR A 296 15.92 -11.64 -3.37
C TYR A 296 15.33 -10.57 -4.29
N ILE A 297 15.01 -10.92 -5.54
CA ILE A 297 14.44 -9.96 -6.50
C ILE A 297 13.17 -9.33 -5.94
N MET A 298 12.23 -10.14 -5.44
CA MET A 298 10.99 -9.65 -4.83
C MET A 298 11.27 -8.76 -3.60
N CYS A 299 12.25 -9.12 -2.77
CA CYS A 299 12.65 -8.29 -1.64
C CYS A 299 13.18 -6.93 -2.10
N PHE A 300 14.04 -6.87 -3.11
CA PHE A 300 14.58 -5.61 -3.63
C PHE A 300 13.51 -4.73 -4.27
N GLU A 301 12.63 -5.29 -5.10
CA GLU A 301 11.52 -4.56 -5.71
C GLU A 301 10.59 -3.96 -4.65
N TYR A 302 10.33 -4.70 -3.58
CA TYR A 302 9.55 -4.20 -2.46
C TYR A 302 10.28 -3.06 -1.73
N LEU A 303 11.55 -3.24 -1.37
CA LEU A 303 12.34 -2.21 -0.68
C LEU A 303 12.40 -0.93 -1.53
N GLN A 304 12.47 -1.07 -2.85
CA GLN A 304 12.41 0.05 -3.78
C GLN A 304 11.05 0.75 -3.72
N ALA A 305 9.95 0.01 -3.76
CA ALA A 305 8.60 0.56 -3.62
C ALA A 305 8.39 1.27 -2.26
N LEU A 306 8.99 0.74 -1.19
CA LEU A 306 8.98 1.36 0.14
C LEU A 306 9.73 2.69 0.13
N CYS A 307 10.96 2.72 -0.41
CA CYS A 307 11.73 3.95 -0.56
C CYS A 307 10.99 5.00 -1.40
N MET A 308 10.22 4.59 -2.42
CA MET A 308 9.41 5.50 -3.21
C MET A 308 8.28 6.15 -2.40
N LYS A 309 7.62 5.39 -1.51
CA LYS A 309 6.44 5.84 -0.76
C LYS A 309 6.72 6.58 0.53
N CYS A 310 7.78 6.25 1.24
CA CYS A 310 8.12 6.89 2.51
C CYS A 310 8.94 8.14 2.23
N ASP A 311 8.55 9.32 2.72
CA ASP A 311 9.36 10.54 2.54
C ASP A 311 10.45 10.70 3.59
N ASP A 312 10.22 10.15 4.79
CA ASP A 312 11.14 10.21 5.92
C ASP A 312 11.44 8.78 6.40
N MET A 313 12.61 8.25 6.02
CA MET A 313 13.15 7.00 6.56
C MET A 313 14.36 7.29 7.45
N GLY A 314 14.42 6.65 8.61
CA GLY A 314 15.50 6.80 9.59
C GLY A 314 16.77 6.03 9.22
N GLU A 315 17.88 6.31 9.91
CA GLU A 315 19.14 5.58 9.72
C GLU A 315 19.02 4.09 10.02
N ASP A 316 18.24 3.75 11.05
CA ASP A 316 17.90 2.40 11.47
C ASP A 316 17.18 1.58 10.38
N GLN A 317 16.49 2.27 9.46
CA GLN A 317 15.87 1.65 8.30
C GLN A 317 16.78 1.68 7.07
N ILE A 318 17.61 2.69 6.87
CA ILE A 318 18.38 2.74 5.60
C ILE A 318 19.66 1.92 5.68
N ILE A 319 20.33 1.86 6.85
CA ILE A 319 21.61 1.17 7.00
C ILE A 319 21.52 -0.32 6.63
N PRO A 320 20.52 -1.10 7.09
CA PRO A 320 20.54 -2.52 6.78
C PRO A 320 20.08 -2.82 5.34
N MET A 321 19.34 -1.91 4.68
CA MET A 321 19.13 -1.93 3.21
C MET A 321 20.47 -1.78 2.48
N ILE A 322 21.35 -0.92 2.97
CA ILE A 322 22.67 -0.72 2.39
C ILE A 322 23.58 -1.93 2.63
N ASP A 323 23.57 -2.49 3.85
CA ASP A 323 24.35 -3.70 4.17
C ASP A 323 23.93 -4.87 3.28
N LEU A 324 22.63 -5.00 3.03
CA LEU A 324 22.08 -5.96 2.07
C LEU A 324 22.65 -5.76 0.66
N ILE A 325 22.60 -4.54 0.13
CA ILE A 325 23.15 -4.20 -1.18
C ILE A 325 24.64 -4.57 -1.23
N HIS A 326 25.39 -4.18 -0.20
CA HIS A 326 26.80 -4.50 -0.08
C HIS A 326 27.04 -6.02 -0.10
N ASN A 327 26.21 -6.80 0.60
CA ASN A 327 26.30 -8.26 0.65
C ASN A 327 26.04 -8.91 -0.73
N VAL A 328 25.10 -8.38 -1.52
CA VAL A 328 24.87 -8.85 -2.90
C VAL A 328 26.13 -8.70 -3.75
N PHE A 329 26.80 -7.55 -3.65
CA PHE A 329 28.00 -7.29 -4.43
C PHE A 329 29.22 -8.06 -3.93
N GLN A 330 29.38 -8.27 -2.62
CA GLN A 330 30.48 -9.07 -2.06
C GLN A 330 30.39 -10.55 -2.43
N ASN A 331 29.18 -11.10 -2.56
CA ASN A 331 28.98 -12.50 -2.96
C ASN A 331 28.89 -12.71 -4.47
N GLU A 332 29.17 -11.69 -5.28
CA GLU A 332 29.14 -11.74 -6.74
C GLU A 332 27.82 -12.29 -7.33
N LYS A 333 26.68 -12.04 -6.67
CA LYS A 333 25.34 -12.46 -7.16
C LYS A 333 24.89 -11.56 -8.32
N ARG A 334 25.50 -11.76 -9.49
CA ARG A 334 25.35 -10.87 -10.68
C ARG A 334 23.91 -10.64 -11.12
N SER A 335 23.08 -11.67 -11.04
CA SER A 335 21.65 -11.61 -11.35
C SER A 335 20.87 -10.59 -10.51
N LEU A 336 21.36 -10.27 -9.32
CA LEU A 336 20.75 -9.29 -8.42
C LEU A 336 21.33 -7.88 -8.58
N TYR A 337 22.32 -7.68 -9.45
CA TYR A 337 23.00 -6.38 -9.57
C TYR A 337 22.03 -5.27 -9.99
N ASN A 338 21.16 -5.53 -10.98
CA ASN A 338 20.19 -4.54 -11.49
C ASN A 338 19.26 -4.02 -10.38
N VAL A 339 18.59 -4.93 -9.67
CA VAL A 339 17.66 -4.55 -8.59
C VAL A 339 18.37 -3.91 -7.40
N SER A 340 19.58 -4.37 -7.08
CA SER A 340 20.37 -3.81 -5.98
C SER A 340 20.87 -2.40 -6.26
N ILE A 341 21.33 -2.14 -7.50
CA ILE A 341 21.82 -0.81 -7.89
C ILE A 341 20.67 0.18 -8.08
N TRP A 342 19.50 -0.27 -8.52
CA TRP A 342 18.28 0.55 -8.52
C TRP A 342 17.92 1.01 -7.12
N LEU A 343 17.84 0.07 -6.16
CA LEU A 343 17.56 0.41 -4.76
C LEU A 343 18.61 1.40 -4.22
N LEU A 344 19.89 1.16 -4.50
CA LEU A 344 20.97 2.06 -4.12
C LEU A 344 20.78 3.48 -4.69
N ALA A 345 20.50 3.60 -5.99
CA ALA A 345 20.25 4.87 -6.66
C ALA A 345 19.11 5.64 -6.00
N PHE A 346 18.02 4.95 -5.64
CA PHE A 346 16.88 5.54 -4.93
C PHE A 346 17.25 6.02 -3.53
N ILE A 347 17.98 5.23 -2.76
CA ILE A 347 18.43 5.59 -1.41
C ILE A 347 19.30 6.86 -1.45
N ILE A 348 20.28 6.92 -2.36
CA ILE A 348 21.18 8.09 -2.49
C ILE A 348 20.41 9.34 -2.93
N LYS A 349 19.46 9.17 -3.85
CA LYS A 349 18.65 10.28 -4.34
C LYS A 349 17.76 10.88 -3.24
N LYS A 350 17.10 10.03 -2.45
CA LYS A 350 16.05 10.45 -1.52
C LYS A 350 16.58 10.76 -0.11
N TYR A 351 17.62 10.05 0.32
CA TYR A 351 18.13 10.12 1.70
C TYR A 351 19.64 10.37 1.77
N PRO A 352 20.17 11.41 1.08
CA PRO A 352 21.62 11.66 1.02
C PRO A 352 22.27 11.89 2.38
N GLN A 353 21.51 12.38 3.36
CA GLN A 353 21.94 12.67 4.73
C GLN A 353 22.24 11.43 5.57
N VAL A 354 21.60 10.30 5.26
CA VAL A 354 21.68 9.07 6.06
C VAL A 354 22.91 8.23 5.71
N ILE A 355 23.47 8.44 4.52
CA ILE A 355 24.62 7.66 4.08
C ILE A 355 25.88 8.30 4.66
N ASP A 356 26.46 7.69 5.69
CA ASP A 356 27.71 8.18 6.26
C ASP A 356 28.89 8.09 5.25
N TYR A 357 30.02 8.69 5.61
CA TYR A 357 31.21 8.72 4.75
C TYR A 357 31.83 7.33 4.47
N SER A 358 31.78 6.41 5.43
CA SER A 358 32.36 5.07 5.31
C SER A 358 31.54 4.22 4.34
N ILE A 359 30.22 4.26 4.50
CA ILE A 359 29.24 3.58 3.66
C ILE A 359 29.28 4.14 2.25
N LYS A 360 29.29 5.47 2.09
CA LYS A 360 29.46 6.16 0.80
C LYS A 360 30.67 5.64 0.05
N ARG A 361 31.81 5.45 0.73
CA ARG A 361 33.06 5.02 0.09
C ARG A 361 32.96 3.61 -0.49
N SER A 362 32.42 2.65 0.26
CA SER A 362 32.31 1.26 -0.19
C SER A 362 31.35 1.13 -1.36
N LEU A 363 30.17 1.76 -1.26
CA LEU A 363 29.17 1.72 -2.32
C LEU A 363 29.63 2.49 -3.56
N PHE A 364 30.27 3.65 -3.40
CA PHE A 364 30.84 4.40 -4.53
C PHE A 364 31.87 3.56 -5.31
N ARG A 365 32.75 2.84 -4.61
CA ARG A 365 33.71 1.93 -5.24
C ARG A 365 32.99 0.85 -6.05
N ILE A 366 31.94 0.25 -5.50
CA ILE A 366 31.14 -0.77 -6.18
C ILE A 366 30.46 -0.17 -7.42
N THR A 367 29.83 0.99 -7.30
CA THR A 367 29.19 1.69 -8.43
C THR A 367 30.20 1.96 -9.54
N CYS A 368 31.42 2.42 -9.22
CA CYS A 368 32.48 2.63 -10.22
C CYS A 368 32.91 1.34 -10.93
N LEU A 369 32.90 0.20 -10.24
CA LEU A 369 33.18 -1.10 -10.87
C LEU A 369 32.06 -1.54 -11.82
N LEU A 370 30.80 -1.22 -11.48
CA LEU A 370 29.63 -1.62 -12.26
C LEU A 370 29.45 -0.81 -13.54
N VAL A 371 29.99 0.40 -13.62
CA VAL A 371 30.10 1.14 -14.89
C VAL A 371 30.97 0.38 -15.91
N LYS A 372 31.83 -0.54 -15.48
CA LYS A 372 32.62 -1.43 -16.36
C LYS A 372 31.89 -2.74 -16.71
N SER A 373 30.61 -2.86 -16.37
CA SER A 373 29.82 -4.05 -16.67
C SER A 373 29.63 -4.19 -18.18
N THR A 374 29.53 -5.43 -18.67
CA THR A 374 29.12 -5.70 -20.06
C THR A 374 27.61 -5.61 -20.24
N ASP A 375 26.85 -5.51 -19.14
CA ASP A 375 25.41 -5.33 -19.13
C ASP A 375 25.08 -3.83 -19.16
N ILE A 376 24.53 -3.39 -20.30
CA ILE A 376 24.17 -2.00 -20.60
C ILE A 376 23.20 -1.43 -19.56
N GLU A 377 22.25 -2.25 -19.07
CA GLU A 377 21.28 -1.79 -18.06
C GLU A 377 21.97 -1.53 -16.71
N VAL A 378 22.87 -2.43 -16.30
CA VAL A 378 23.71 -2.24 -15.09
C VAL A 378 24.53 -0.95 -15.20
N VAL A 379 25.16 -0.71 -16.37
CA VAL A 379 25.98 0.49 -16.62
C VAL A 379 25.13 1.75 -16.51
N TYR A 380 23.97 1.78 -17.18
CA TYR A 380 23.04 2.91 -17.12
C TYR A 380 22.64 3.25 -15.68
N ILE A 381 22.22 2.25 -14.89
CA ILE A 381 21.78 2.50 -13.50
C ILE A 381 22.98 2.89 -12.61
N ALA A 382 24.16 2.32 -12.85
CA ALA A 382 25.38 2.72 -12.15
C ALA A 382 25.73 4.20 -12.42
N LEU A 383 25.62 4.65 -13.67
CA LEU A 383 25.81 6.06 -14.03
C LEU A 383 24.75 6.97 -13.40
N GLN A 384 23.48 6.55 -13.36
CA GLN A 384 22.42 7.28 -12.64
C GLN A 384 22.75 7.40 -11.14
N THR A 385 23.28 6.33 -10.55
CA THR A 385 23.71 6.29 -9.15
C THR A 385 24.87 7.28 -8.90
N LEU A 386 25.89 7.29 -9.78
CA LEU A 386 26.99 8.26 -9.73
C LEU A 386 26.49 9.70 -9.86
N LYS A 387 25.53 9.95 -10.75
CA LYS A 387 24.91 11.26 -10.90
C LYS A 387 24.32 11.74 -9.57
N TYR A 388 23.56 10.89 -8.88
CA TYR A 388 23.00 11.25 -7.57
C TYR A 388 24.07 11.44 -6.49
N TYR A 389 25.16 10.67 -6.52
CA TYR A 389 26.29 10.92 -5.62
C TYR A 389 26.88 12.32 -5.79
N PHE A 390 27.09 12.76 -7.03
CA PHE A 390 27.68 14.07 -7.30
C PHE A 390 26.70 15.23 -7.13
N MET A 391 25.41 15.04 -7.43
CA MET A 391 24.37 16.04 -7.13
C MET A 391 24.36 16.46 -5.66
N ASN A 392 24.65 15.54 -4.75
CA ASN A 392 24.62 15.78 -3.31
C ASN A 392 25.87 16.47 -2.73
N LYS A 393 26.85 16.85 -3.56
CA LYS A 393 28.06 17.62 -3.20
C LYS A 393 28.87 17.11 -2.00
N GLN A 394 28.96 15.79 -1.83
CA GLN A 394 29.51 15.19 -0.59
C GLN A 394 30.72 14.26 -0.80
N PHE A 395 31.39 14.32 -1.95
CA PHE A 395 32.57 13.49 -2.22
C PHE A 395 33.88 14.29 -2.21
N GLN A 396 34.90 13.73 -1.56
CA GLN A 396 36.26 14.24 -1.63
C GLN A 396 36.91 13.89 -2.98
N PHE A 397 37.64 14.85 -3.55
CA PHE A 397 38.33 14.73 -4.83
C PHE A 397 39.18 13.46 -4.96
N GLU A 398 39.96 13.16 -3.92
CA GLU A 398 40.86 12.00 -3.88
C GLU A 398 40.16 10.65 -4.09
N TYR A 399 38.88 10.50 -3.73
CA TYR A 399 38.18 9.24 -3.94
C TYR A 399 37.71 9.03 -5.36
N VAL A 400 37.14 10.07 -5.96
CA VAL A 400 36.73 9.99 -7.36
C VAL A 400 37.96 9.70 -8.21
N ARG A 401 39.06 10.42 -7.98
CA ARG A 401 40.35 10.17 -8.65
C ARG A 401 40.84 8.73 -8.48
N LYS A 402 40.64 8.13 -7.30
CA LYS A 402 41.10 6.77 -7.00
C LYS A 402 40.25 5.68 -7.65
N TYR A 403 38.94 5.85 -7.72
CA TYR A 403 38.02 4.76 -8.08
C TYR A 403 37.35 4.92 -9.44
N LEU A 404 37.16 6.15 -9.90
CA LEU A 404 36.54 6.46 -11.18
C LEU A 404 37.64 6.77 -12.18
N SER A 405 38.15 5.75 -12.87
CA SER A 405 39.14 5.98 -13.94
C SER A 405 38.45 6.65 -15.12
N THR A 406 39.15 7.54 -15.80
CA THR A 406 38.65 8.29 -16.96
C THR A 406 38.06 7.39 -18.04
N GLU A 407 38.77 6.31 -18.35
CA GLU A 407 38.36 5.29 -19.31
C GLU A 407 36.96 4.75 -18.97
N THR A 408 36.60 4.69 -17.69
CA THR A 408 35.28 4.20 -17.25
C THR A 408 34.16 5.14 -17.65
N ILE A 409 34.37 6.45 -17.60
CA ILE A 409 33.33 7.43 -17.98
C ILE A 409 33.32 7.66 -19.49
N LEU A 410 34.50 7.63 -20.12
CA LEU A 410 34.67 7.94 -21.53
C LEU A 410 34.31 6.79 -22.47
N PHE A 411 34.53 5.54 -22.05
CA PHE A 411 34.25 4.34 -22.86
C PHE A 411 32.79 4.32 -23.37
N ASP A 412 31.88 4.88 -22.57
CA ASP A 412 30.45 4.89 -22.87
C ASP A 412 30.00 6.08 -23.75
N ILE A 413 30.79 7.16 -23.84
CA ILE A 413 30.46 8.34 -24.67
C ILE A 413 30.65 8.05 -26.16
N GLU A 414 31.55 7.13 -26.51
CA GLU A 414 31.80 6.73 -27.90
C GLU A 414 30.83 5.66 -28.39
N HIS A 415 29.92 5.15 -27.54
CA HIS A 415 28.97 4.08 -27.88
C HIS A 415 27.57 4.64 -28.20
N ILE A 416 26.89 4.00 -29.17
CA ILE A 416 25.71 4.52 -29.91
C ILE A 416 24.44 4.66 -29.04
N ASP A 417 24.42 4.17 -27.80
CA ASP A 417 23.26 4.34 -26.93
C ASP A 417 23.19 5.78 -26.40
N THR A 418 22.25 6.55 -26.96
CA THR A 418 22.05 7.96 -26.62
C THR A 418 21.74 8.17 -25.15
N ASP A 419 21.09 7.22 -24.49
CA ASP A 419 20.66 7.39 -23.09
C ASP A 419 21.84 7.25 -22.12
N ILE A 420 22.73 6.29 -22.36
CA ILE A 420 23.95 6.13 -21.56
C ILE A 420 24.87 7.33 -21.74
N SER A 421 25.10 7.75 -22.99
CA SER A 421 25.92 8.92 -23.29
C SER A 421 25.41 10.17 -22.56
N VAL A 422 24.09 10.39 -22.56
CA VAL A 422 23.46 11.50 -21.83
C VAL A 422 23.73 11.44 -20.34
N VAL A 423 23.60 10.27 -19.70
CA VAL A 423 23.83 10.15 -18.25
C VAL A 423 25.32 10.30 -17.93
N SER A 424 26.23 9.75 -18.73
CA SER A 424 27.67 9.95 -18.58
C SER A 424 28.07 11.42 -18.64
N ILE A 425 27.50 12.17 -19.59
CA ILE A 425 27.66 13.63 -19.67
C ILE A 425 27.15 14.29 -18.39
N GLN A 426 25.96 13.92 -17.90
CA GLN A 426 25.41 14.50 -16.67
C GLN A 426 26.33 14.24 -15.47
N VAL A 427 26.90 13.05 -15.37
CA VAL A 427 27.88 12.68 -14.34
C VAL A 427 29.12 13.57 -14.41
N LEU A 428 29.72 13.74 -15.61
CA LEU A 428 30.82 14.68 -15.84
C LEU A 428 30.42 16.12 -15.50
N GLY A 429 29.18 16.46 -15.84
CA GLY A 429 28.47 17.67 -15.47
C GLY A 429 28.63 18.05 -14.02
N PHE A 430 28.10 17.17 -13.17
CA PHE A 430 28.12 17.36 -11.72
C PHE A 430 29.53 17.28 -11.14
N LEU A 431 30.43 16.48 -11.72
CA LEU A 431 31.84 16.40 -11.29
C LEU A 431 32.57 17.73 -11.49
N ILE A 432 32.43 18.35 -12.67
CA ILE A 432 33.07 19.64 -12.99
C ILE A 432 32.53 20.74 -12.07
N LEU A 433 31.27 20.65 -11.65
CA LEU A 433 30.65 21.59 -10.73
C LEU A 433 31.09 21.43 -9.27
N GLN A 434 31.78 20.32 -8.89
CA GLN A 434 32.23 20.10 -7.51
C GLN A 434 33.42 20.97 -7.12
N SER A 435 34.49 20.97 -7.92
CA SER A 435 35.70 21.73 -7.63
C SER A 435 36.53 22.02 -8.88
N GLU A 436 37.39 23.02 -8.78
CA GLU A 436 38.38 23.32 -9.83
C GLU A 436 39.39 22.19 -10.02
N GLU A 437 39.77 21.48 -8.93
CA GLU A 437 40.63 20.30 -9.00
C GLU A 437 40.01 19.19 -9.87
N PHE A 438 38.70 18.99 -9.78
CA PHE A 438 37.99 18.05 -10.65
C PHE A 438 38.06 18.44 -12.10
N CYS A 439 37.80 19.72 -12.40
CA CYS A 439 37.89 20.22 -13.75
C CYS A 439 39.31 20.02 -14.31
N ASN A 440 40.34 20.47 -13.58
CA ASN A 440 41.74 20.32 -13.98
C ASN A 440 42.16 18.86 -14.17
N HIS A 441 41.65 17.95 -13.32
CA HIS A 441 41.89 16.53 -13.50
C HIS A 441 41.28 16.00 -14.78
N LEU A 442 40.00 16.29 -15.06
CA LEU A 442 39.30 15.88 -16.28
C LEU A 442 39.98 16.46 -17.54
N LEU A 443 40.50 17.68 -17.47
CA LEU A 443 41.34 18.27 -18.52
C LEU A 443 42.62 17.45 -18.74
N SER A 444 43.33 17.11 -17.66
CA SER A 444 44.63 16.43 -17.76
C SER A 444 44.57 15.02 -18.36
N ILE A 445 43.37 14.44 -18.45
CA ILE A 445 43.13 13.06 -18.85
C ILE A 445 42.34 12.94 -20.16
N GLY A 446 42.18 14.03 -20.91
CA GLY A 446 41.68 13.97 -22.28
C GLY A 446 40.15 13.91 -22.44
N VAL A 447 39.38 14.13 -21.36
CA VAL A 447 37.91 13.97 -21.40
C VAL A 447 37.26 14.92 -22.39
N LEU A 448 37.85 16.11 -22.55
CA LEU A 448 37.31 17.12 -23.44
C LEU A 448 37.55 16.81 -24.89
N GLU A 449 38.72 16.28 -25.24
CA GLU A 449 39.03 15.80 -26.58
C GLU A 449 38.02 14.70 -26.97
N THR A 450 37.68 13.81 -26.05
CA THR A 450 36.64 12.79 -26.29
C THR A 450 35.25 13.40 -26.44
N ILE A 451 34.86 14.39 -25.63
CA ILE A 451 33.60 15.12 -25.83
C ILE A 451 33.60 15.87 -27.18
N GLU A 452 34.74 16.43 -27.58
CA GLU A 452 34.86 17.13 -28.86
C GLU A 452 34.72 16.18 -30.05
N THR A 453 35.35 15.01 -30.01
CA THR A 453 35.37 14.06 -31.13
C THR A 453 34.18 13.10 -31.14
N GLY A 454 33.60 12.79 -29.98
CA GLY A 454 32.55 11.78 -29.80
C GLY A 454 31.14 12.28 -30.11
N PHE A 455 30.87 13.58 -29.98
CA PHE A 455 29.53 14.12 -30.21
C PHE A 455 29.30 14.51 -31.68
N VAL A 456 28.58 13.65 -32.39
CA VAL A 456 27.99 13.99 -33.69
C VAL A 456 26.75 14.90 -33.51
N ASP A 457 26.16 14.91 -32.31
CA ASP A 457 24.92 15.66 -32.04
C ASP A 457 25.02 16.53 -30.76
N PHE A 458 25.61 17.72 -30.91
CA PHE A 458 25.76 18.73 -29.86
C PHE A 458 24.42 19.22 -29.28
N GLU A 459 23.29 18.95 -29.96
CA GLU A 459 21.94 19.25 -29.49
C GLU A 459 21.65 18.52 -28.17
N ILE A 460 22.11 17.28 -28.06
CA ILE A 460 21.95 16.43 -26.88
C ILE A 460 22.77 17.00 -25.71
N LEU A 461 24.02 17.38 -25.96
CA LEU A 461 24.88 17.99 -24.94
C LEU A 461 24.23 19.25 -24.36
N ILE A 462 23.68 20.13 -25.22
CA ILE A 462 23.03 21.38 -24.81
C ILE A 462 21.70 21.14 -24.10
N LYS A 463 20.89 20.18 -24.56
CA LYS A 463 19.60 19.86 -23.93
C LYS A 463 19.75 19.25 -22.53
N PHE A 464 20.83 18.50 -22.29
CA PHE A 464 20.98 17.71 -21.07
C PHE A 464 22.02 18.24 -20.08
N CYS A 465 22.92 19.13 -20.51
CA CYS A 465 23.82 19.84 -19.59
C CYS A 465 23.11 21.05 -18.98
N CYS A 466 23.21 21.21 -17.65
CA CYS A 466 22.83 22.46 -17.03
C CYS A 466 23.74 23.58 -17.56
N ILE A 467 23.18 24.75 -17.79
CA ILE A 467 23.94 25.93 -18.24
C ILE A 467 25.10 26.28 -17.28
N GLU A 468 24.94 25.97 -15.99
CA GLU A 468 25.99 26.08 -14.98
C GLU A 468 27.22 25.24 -15.33
N PHE A 469 27.03 24.04 -15.89
CA PHE A 469 28.12 23.20 -16.37
C PHE A 469 28.87 23.88 -17.52
N ILE A 470 28.15 24.34 -18.54
CA ILE A 470 28.75 25.02 -19.71
C ILE A 470 29.50 26.28 -19.24
N SER A 471 28.89 27.09 -18.39
CA SER A 471 29.51 28.30 -17.82
C SER A 471 30.76 27.97 -17.00
N LYS A 472 30.72 26.90 -16.18
CA LYS A 472 31.88 26.46 -15.41
C LYS A 472 32.99 25.94 -16.33
N LEU A 473 32.65 25.15 -17.33
CA LEU A 473 33.55 24.69 -18.40
C LEU A 473 34.27 25.89 -19.02
N LEU A 474 33.49 26.89 -19.45
CA LEU A 474 33.97 28.11 -20.08
C LEU A 474 34.89 28.94 -19.17
N SER A 475 34.62 28.96 -17.87
CA SER A 475 35.41 29.71 -16.89
C SER A 475 36.78 29.09 -16.59
N VAL A 476 36.96 27.79 -16.83
CA VAL A 476 38.19 27.06 -16.46
C VAL A 476 39.04 26.72 -17.70
N MET A 477 38.50 26.86 -18.91
CA MET A 477 39.12 26.31 -20.12
C MET A 477 39.85 27.33 -21.01
N PRO A 478 40.98 26.93 -21.62
CA PRO A 478 41.57 27.58 -22.79
C PRO A 478 41.04 27.04 -24.13
N ILE A 479 39.86 26.40 -24.18
CA ILE A 479 39.27 25.89 -25.43
C ILE A 479 38.42 26.98 -26.09
N GLN A 480 39.13 27.94 -26.67
CA GLN A 480 38.53 29.06 -27.40
C GLN A 480 38.04 28.66 -28.80
N ARG A 481 38.62 27.61 -29.41
CA ARG A 481 38.36 27.25 -30.81
C ARG A 481 37.06 26.48 -31.05
N VAL A 482 36.81 25.41 -30.29
CA VAL A 482 35.72 24.45 -30.53
C VAL A 482 34.35 25.04 -30.22
N LEU A 483 34.28 25.82 -29.14
CA LEU A 483 33.08 26.52 -28.73
C LEU A 483 32.63 27.53 -29.78
N CYS A 484 33.58 28.28 -30.36
CA CYS A 484 33.29 29.30 -31.35
C CYS A 484 32.80 28.73 -32.69
N SER A 485 33.33 27.58 -33.12
CA SER A 485 32.99 27.01 -34.43
C SER A 485 31.71 26.17 -34.44
N SER A 486 31.34 25.56 -33.31
CA SER A 486 30.28 24.53 -33.28
C SER A 486 29.11 24.87 -32.37
N LEU A 487 29.38 25.37 -31.16
CA LEU A 487 28.34 25.62 -30.14
C LEU A 487 27.57 26.91 -30.39
N ILE A 488 28.26 27.96 -30.86
CA ILE A 488 27.64 29.25 -31.12
C ILE A 488 26.66 29.20 -32.30
N PRO A 489 27.01 28.71 -33.51
CA PRO A 489 26.06 28.69 -34.62
C PRO A 489 24.79 27.88 -34.27
N MET A 490 24.97 26.77 -33.57
CA MET A 490 23.92 25.85 -33.18
C MET A 490 22.98 26.40 -32.10
N ALA A 491 23.52 27.13 -31.12
CA ALA A 491 22.76 27.90 -30.14
C ALA A 491 21.75 28.87 -30.78
N PHE A 492 22.12 29.43 -31.93
CA PHE A 492 21.30 30.34 -32.71
C PHE A 492 20.38 29.65 -33.73
N ASP A 493 20.59 28.36 -34.01
CA ASP A 493 19.70 27.54 -34.84
C ASP A 493 18.61 26.81 -34.03
N MET A 494 18.89 26.45 -32.77
CA MET A 494 17.99 25.69 -31.88
C MET A 494 16.86 26.51 -31.23
N SER A 495 16.87 27.80 -31.48
CA SER A 495 16.15 28.77 -30.69
C SER A 495 14.87 29.19 -31.40
N ASP A 496 13.79 28.50 -31.07
CA ASP A 496 12.47 29.13 -31.05
C ASP A 496 12.49 30.14 -29.87
N PHE A 497 13.06 31.33 -30.12
CA PHE A 497 13.39 32.36 -29.12
C PHE A 497 12.18 32.94 -28.38
N SER A 498 10.98 32.57 -28.79
CA SER A 498 9.72 32.88 -28.10
C SER A 498 9.51 32.04 -26.83
N SER A 499 10.27 30.96 -26.65
CA SER A 499 10.19 30.10 -25.46
C SER A 499 10.99 30.64 -24.26
N SER A 500 10.53 30.34 -23.05
CA SER A 500 11.22 30.70 -21.81
C SER A 500 12.64 30.11 -21.73
N LEU A 501 12.87 28.94 -22.32
CA LEU A 501 14.18 28.30 -22.44
C LEU A 501 15.14 29.09 -23.32
N GLY A 502 14.68 29.61 -24.47
CA GLY A 502 15.51 30.42 -25.37
C GLY A 502 16.01 31.71 -24.71
N SER A 503 15.17 32.35 -23.88
CA SER A 503 15.55 33.56 -23.13
C SER A 503 16.58 33.28 -22.03
N ILE A 504 16.42 32.19 -21.27
CA ILE A 504 17.38 31.76 -20.24
C ILE A 504 18.72 31.39 -20.89
N PHE A 505 18.67 30.72 -22.03
CA PHE A 505 19.86 30.33 -22.77
C PHE A 505 20.64 31.58 -23.26
N LEU A 506 19.96 32.55 -23.86
CA LEU A 506 20.56 33.83 -24.27
C LEU A 506 21.16 34.60 -23.08
N ALA A 507 20.48 34.67 -21.93
CA ALA A 507 20.97 35.42 -20.77
C ALA A 507 22.31 34.87 -20.27
N ASN A 508 22.43 33.54 -20.22
CA ASN A 508 23.65 32.90 -19.78
C ASN A 508 24.72 32.84 -20.87
N TYR A 509 24.31 32.79 -22.14
CA TYR A 509 25.22 33.00 -23.28
C TYR A 509 25.88 34.37 -23.20
N HIS A 510 25.14 35.42 -22.80
CA HIS A 510 25.70 36.76 -22.59
C HIS A 510 26.79 36.77 -21.52
N GLU A 511 26.56 36.16 -20.37
CA GLU A 511 27.55 36.04 -19.28
C GLU A 511 28.79 35.23 -19.70
N ALA A 512 28.57 34.10 -20.38
CA ALA A 512 29.62 33.28 -20.98
C ALA A 512 30.49 34.07 -21.97
N LEU A 513 29.84 34.83 -22.86
CA LEU A 513 30.48 35.67 -23.86
C LEU A 513 31.29 36.81 -23.21
N ILE A 514 30.75 37.47 -22.18
CA ILE A 514 31.48 38.50 -21.41
C ILE A 514 32.72 37.90 -20.76
N CYS A 515 32.59 36.75 -20.12
CA CYS A 515 33.71 36.04 -19.49
C CYS A 515 34.78 35.68 -20.54
N PHE A 516 34.35 35.23 -21.71
CA PHE A 516 35.24 34.91 -22.83
C PHE A 516 35.97 36.14 -23.38
N ILE A 517 35.26 37.23 -23.66
CA ILE A 517 35.83 38.51 -24.14
C ILE A 517 36.85 39.07 -23.13
N SER A 518 36.64 38.79 -21.85
CA SER A 518 37.53 39.21 -20.76
C SER A 518 38.79 38.34 -20.65
N ASN A 519 38.71 37.06 -21.03
CA ASN A 519 39.77 36.07 -20.81
C ASN A 519 40.50 35.57 -22.08
N GLY A 520 40.08 35.96 -23.30
CA GLY A 520 40.55 35.35 -24.54
C GLY A 520 40.99 36.26 -25.69
N ASN A 521 41.44 35.63 -26.79
CA ASN A 521 41.86 36.31 -28.02
C ASN A 521 40.63 36.85 -28.78
N ARG A 522 40.32 38.14 -28.56
CA ARG A 522 39.11 38.80 -29.07
C ARG A 522 38.97 38.73 -30.59
N GLU A 523 40.07 38.74 -31.34
CA GLU A 523 40.06 38.76 -32.81
C GLU A 523 39.53 37.44 -33.41
N ASP A 524 39.95 36.29 -32.86
CA ASP A 524 39.50 34.98 -33.33
C ASP A 524 38.00 34.75 -33.02
N LEU A 525 37.52 35.23 -31.87
CA LEU A 525 36.11 35.18 -31.51
C LEU A 525 35.26 36.00 -32.47
N LEU A 526 35.63 37.26 -32.68
CA LEU A 526 34.91 38.17 -33.58
C LEU A 526 34.86 37.59 -35.00
N LEU A 527 35.98 37.08 -35.51
CA LEU A 527 36.04 36.47 -36.83
C LEU A 527 35.11 35.26 -36.96
N ASN A 528 35.08 34.38 -35.96
CA ASN A 528 34.20 33.20 -35.96
C ASN A 528 32.71 33.58 -35.84
N LEU A 529 32.39 34.55 -34.97
CA LEU A 529 31.02 35.05 -34.80
C LEU A 529 30.48 35.67 -36.08
N THR A 530 31.27 36.52 -36.75
CA THR A 530 30.89 37.11 -38.04
C THR A 530 30.74 36.03 -39.11
N ASN A 531 31.66 35.08 -39.21
CA ASN A 531 31.59 34.01 -40.23
C ASN A 531 30.41 33.04 -40.01
N SER A 532 29.90 32.94 -38.78
CA SER A 532 28.77 32.06 -38.45
C SER A 532 27.38 32.67 -38.71
N GLY A 533 27.28 33.93 -39.12
CA GLY A 533 26.00 34.61 -39.34
C GLY A 533 25.26 35.00 -38.05
N VAL A 534 25.92 34.90 -36.90
CA VAL A 534 25.32 35.09 -35.56
C VAL A 534 24.98 36.55 -35.31
N VAL A 535 25.80 37.47 -35.83
CA VAL A 535 25.55 38.92 -35.70
C VAL A 535 24.27 39.29 -36.44
N GLU A 536 24.09 38.80 -37.65
CA GLU A 536 22.90 39.01 -38.48
C GLU A 536 21.65 38.41 -37.82
N LYS A 537 21.75 37.22 -37.22
CA LYS A 537 20.64 36.63 -36.45
C LYS A 537 20.29 37.44 -35.20
N LEU A 538 21.28 37.95 -34.47
CA LEU A 538 21.05 38.84 -33.31
C LEU A 538 20.37 40.14 -33.73
N GLU A 539 20.78 40.74 -34.85
CA GLU A 539 20.14 41.94 -35.41
C GLU A 539 18.67 41.69 -35.75
N VAL A 540 18.36 40.56 -36.41
CA VAL A 540 16.98 40.15 -36.70
C VAL A 540 16.18 40.01 -35.41
N LEU A 541 16.70 39.30 -34.40
CA LEU A 541 16.02 39.11 -33.11
C LEU A 541 15.76 40.42 -32.37
N CYS A 542 16.72 41.34 -32.38
CA CYS A 542 16.55 42.67 -31.80
C CYS A 542 15.43 43.44 -32.48
N SER A 543 15.33 43.33 -33.82
CA SER A 543 14.35 44.05 -34.62
C SER A 543 12.93 43.47 -34.54
N GLU A 544 12.80 42.15 -34.47
CA GLU A 544 11.49 41.47 -34.57
C GLU A 544 10.84 41.20 -33.22
N SER A 545 11.62 40.99 -32.15
CA SER A 545 11.10 40.45 -30.88
C SER A 545 11.28 41.36 -29.65
N ASN A 546 11.88 42.56 -29.81
CA ASN A 546 12.27 43.43 -28.69
C ASN A 546 13.02 42.67 -27.58
N ASN A 547 13.82 41.66 -27.95
CA ASN A 547 14.50 40.82 -26.97
C ASN A 547 15.67 41.59 -26.34
N VAL A 548 15.44 42.07 -25.11
CA VAL A 548 16.39 42.90 -24.33
C VAL A 548 17.74 42.22 -24.12
N ILE A 549 17.77 40.89 -24.08
CA ILE A 549 19.01 40.13 -23.89
C ILE A 549 19.80 40.06 -25.21
N ALA A 550 19.13 39.80 -26.33
CA ALA A 550 19.77 39.83 -27.66
C ALA A 550 20.39 41.21 -27.94
N ASP A 551 19.68 42.30 -27.58
CA ASP A 551 20.18 43.67 -27.72
C ASP A 551 21.42 43.93 -26.85
N ARG A 552 21.45 43.41 -25.62
CA ARG A 552 22.63 43.49 -24.74
C ARG A 552 23.82 42.72 -25.32
N ILE A 553 23.60 41.52 -25.84
CA ILE A 553 24.65 40.70 -26.47
C ILE A 553 25.21 41.42 -27.69
N LEU A 554 24.34 41.89 -28.59
CA LEU A 554 24.74 42.61 -29.80
C LEU A 554 25.52 43.88 -29.47
N LYS A 555 25.07 44.67 -28.49
CA LYS A 555 25.82 45.85 -28.01
C LYS A 555 27.17 45.47 -27.40
N THR A 556 27.27 44.33 -26.73
CA THR A 556 28.54 43.85 -26.15
C THR A 556 29.51 43.37 -27.24
N LEU A 557 28.99 42.84 -28.36
CA LEU A 557 29.82 42.41 -29.49
C LEU A 557 30.27 43.57 -30.38
N LEU A 558 29.44 44.61 -30.52
CA LEU A 558 29.75 45.81 -31.30
C LEU A 558 30.75 46.73 -30.59
N ASN A 559 30.78 46.70 -29.25
CA ASN A 559 31.74 47.42 -28.41
C ASN A 559 33.05 46.65 -28.27
#